data_AF-A0A925NDR4-F1
#
_entry.id   AF-A0A925NDR4-F1
#
_cell.length_a   1.000
_cell.length_b   1.000
_cell.length_c   1.000
_cell.angle_alpha   90.00
_cell.angle_beta   90.00
_cell.angle_gamma   90.00
#
_symmetry.space_group_name_H-M   'P 1'
#
loop_
_entity.id
_entity.type
_entity.pdbx_description
1 polymer ?
#
loop_
_entity_poly.entity_id
_entity_poly.type
_entity_poly.pdbx_seq_one_letter_code
_entity_poly.pdbx_strand_id
1 'polypeptide(L)'
;MSNEPKQLQPLAPVLPTAVPWRIAAIDALLVEGSNLECSAAKEDRMSLESEFKSSTMEFLGKYVLIVAADAEADKVSGVSPTAKHFKLKLRQEGGNVVQLETNPMVKAGPDAITAYWLPWRTKSATTLKLGGDAEFFFTSEMTNCRFSILNSDDEAPVVAHIAGTASRDERDALEREMIKEVESKGWTKAKSVMEAKDVKTEGEALKLRRLSISGVPLGLHEYKGQRGTFTDSGSAFVFGKRTDKKWAFYAQICAGNMKPENIAGHGKIPKEIKQLGKLFEFG
;
A
#
# COMPACT_ATOMS: atom_id res chain seq x y z
N MET A 1 -65.07 -11.18 20.23
CA MET A 1 -63.90 -12.01 20.57
C MET A 1 -62.67 -11.25 20.12
N SER A 2 -62.03 -10.56 21.05
CA SER A 2 -60.90 -9.66 20.81
C SER A 2 -59.62 -10.42 21.16
N ASN A 3 -58.73 -10.62 20.19
CA ASN A 3 -57.41 -11.24 20.42
C ASN A 3 -56.41 -10.16 20.82
N GLU A 4 -55.98 -10.16 22.08
CA GLU A 4 -54.82 -9.41 22.53
C GLU A 4 -53.51 -10.11 22.13
N PRO A 5 -52.49 -9.36 21.67
CA PRO A 5 -51.18 -9.94 21.37
C PRO A 5 -50.35 -10.14 22.66
N LYS A 6 -49.84 -11.36 22.85
CA LYS A 6 -48.88 -11.71 23.90
C LYS A 6 -47.55 -10.95 23.70
N GLN A 7 -47.16 -10.14 24.68
CA GLN A 7 -45.80 -9.60 24.78
C GLN A 7 -44.80 -10.72 25.12
N LEU A 8 -43.73 -10.80 24.33
CA LEU A 8 -42.56 -11.64 24.60
C LEU A 8 -41.54 -10.86 25.44
N GLN A 9 -41.07 -11.47 26.53
CA GLN A 9 -40.01 -10.91 27.37
C GLN A 9 -38.62 -11.13 26.75
N PRO A 10 -37.68 -10.17 26.92
CA PRO A 10 -36.32 -10.31 26.42
C PRO A 10 -35.50 -11.28 27.28
N LEU A 11 -34.79 -12.19 26.62
CA LEU A 11 -33.82 -13.09 27.24
C LEU A 11 -32.54 -12.33 27.61
N ALA A 12 -32.08 -12.51 28.85
CA ALA A 12 -30.84 -11.93 29.35
C ALA A 12 -29.60 -12.58 28.70
N PRO A 13 -28.51 -11.83 28.47
CA PRO A 13 -27.28 -12.38 27.90
C PRO A 13 -26.53 -13.24 28.92
N VAL A 14 -26.19 -14.46 28.50
CA VAL A 14 -25.31 -15.39 29.23
C VAL A 14 -23.86 -14.97 29.00
N LEU A 15 -23.16 -14.57 30.06
CA LEU A 15 -21.73 -14.29 30.04
C LEU A 15 -20.93 -15.60 30.12
N PRO A 16 -19.89 -15.81 29.30
CA PRO A 16 -19.03 -16.98 29.42
C PRO A 16 -18.09 -16.87 30.63
N THR A 17 -18.02 -17.96 31.37
CA THR A 17 -17.12 -18.21 32.51
C THR A 17 -15.66 -18.16 32.10
N ALA A 18 -14.87 -17.39 32.85
CA ALA A 18 -13.42 -17.24 32.69
C ALA A 18 -12.66 -18.55 33.00
N VAL A 19 -11.66 -18.85 32.19
CA VAL A 19 -10.68 -19.95 32.40
C VAL A 19 -9.46 -19.38 33.13
N PRO A 20 -9.00 -19.98 34.24
CA PRO A 20 -7.81 -19.52 34.94
C PRO A 20 -6.53 -20.05 34.27
N TRP A 21 -5.70 -19.15 33.75
CA TRP A 21 -4.35 -19.44 33.30
C TRP A 21 -3.39 -19.36 34.50
N ARG A 22 -2.75 -20.49 34.83
CA ARG A 22 -1.67 -20.58 35.82
C ARG A 22 -0.40 -19.99 35.21
N ILE A 23 0.14 -18.94 35.84
CA ILE A 23 1.52 -18.49 35.62
C ILE A 23 2.42 -19.44 36.41
N ALA A 24 3.30 -20.17 35.73
CA ALA A 24 4.41 -20.85 36.37
C ALA A 24 5.47 -19.79 36.72
N ALA A 25 5.78 -19.68 38.01
CA ALA A 25 6.91 -18.92 38.51
C ALA A 25 8.20 -19.60 38.05
N ILE A 26 9.09 -18.85 37.41
CA ILE A 26 10.48 -19.24 37.17
C ILE A 26 11.28 -18.61 38.31
N ASP A 27 11.84 -19.47 39.16
CA ASP A 27 12.76 -19.08 40.23
C ASP A 27 14.04 -18.48 39.64
N ALA A 28 14.40 -17.32 40.16
CA ALA A 28 15.63 -16.61 39.86
C ALA A 28 16.81 -17.29 40.58
N LEU A 29 17.68 -17.95 39.81
CA LEU A 29 19.02 -18.33 40.23
C LEU A 29 19.98 -17.19 39.87
N LEU A 30 20.29 -16.36 40.87
CA LEU A 30 21.41 -15.41 40.85
C LEU A 30 22.74 -16.20 40.85
N VAL A 31 23.42 -16.20 39.72
CA VAL A 31 24.84 -16.59 39.63
C VAL A 31 25.65 -15.30 39.50
N GLU A 32 26.29 -14.90 40.59
CA GLU A 32 27.38 -13.93 40.57
C GLU A 32 28.64 -14.62 40.04
N GLY A 33 29.20 -14.15 38.93
CA GLY A 33 30.52 -14.61 38.51
C GLY A 33 30.87 -14.37 37.05
N SER A 34 31.94 -13.60 36.86
CA SER A 34 32.77 -13.41 35.66
C SER A 34 32.25 -12.45 34.58
N ASN A 35 32.90 -11.28 34.52
CA ASN A 35 33.02 -10.42 33.35
C ASN A 35 33.75 -11.18 32.22
N LEU A 36 33.06 -12.11 31.56
CA LEU A 36 33.41 -12.46 30.19
C LEU A 36 32.83 -11.35 29.32
N GLU A 37 33.70 -10.48 28.80
CA GLU A 37 33.42 -9.74 27.57
C GLU A 37 33.19 -10.78 26.46
N CYS A 38 31.96 -11.26 26.39
CA CYS A 38 31.47 -12.03 25.28
C CYS A 38 31.52 -11.05 24.11
N SER A 39 32.57 -11.14 23.29
CA SER A 39 32.59 -10.52 21.97
C SER A 39 31.45 -11.19 21.22
N ALA A 40 30.24 -10.65 21.37
CA ALA A 40 29.08 -11.08 20.62
C ALA A 40 29.51 -10.98 19.17
N ALA A 41 29.71 -12.13 18.53
CA ALA A 41 29.98 -12.19 17.12
C ALA A 41 28.90 -11.35 16.46
N LYS A 42 29.32 -10.23 15.86
CA LYS A 42 28.45 -9.34 15.12
C LYS A 42 27.93 -10.19 13.98
N GLU A 43 26.78 -10.85 14.19
CA GLU A 43 26.10 -11.55 13.12
C GLU A 43 25.93 -10.54 11.99
N ASP A 44 26.50 -10.86 10.84
CA ASP A 44 26.47 -10.02 9.66
C ASP A 44 25.06 -10.01 9.10
N ARG A 45 24.18 -9.30 9.79
CA ARG A 45 22.76 -9.23 9.47
C ARG A 45 22.62 -8.25 8.32
N MET A 46 22.15 -8.76 7.18
CA MET A 46 21.84 -7.94 6.01
C MET A 46 20.99 -6.73 6.41
N SER A 47 21.29 -5.57 5.81
CA SER A 47 20.45 -4.38 5.97
C SER A 47 19.06 -4.60 5.38
N LEU A 48 18.06 -3.87 5.88
CA LEU A 48 16.69 -3.94 5.36
C LEU A 48 16.63 -3.62 3.86
N GLU A 49 17.44 -2.67 3.39
CA GLU A 49 17.52 -2.32 1.98
C GLU A 49 18.10 -3.46 1.14
N SER A 50 19.10 -4.17 1.66
CA SER A 50 19.68 -5.33 0.98
C SER A 50 18.67 -6.49 0.92
N GLU A 51 17.96 -6.75 2.02
CA GLU A 51 16.88 -7.76 2.05
C GLU A 51 15.76 -7.40 1.05
N PHE A 52 15.30 -6.15 1.05
CA PHE A 52 14.25 -5.66 0.15
C PHE A 52 14.63 -5.75 -1.34
N LYS A 53 15.87 -5.39 -1.68
CA LYS A 53 16.35 -5.44 -3.07
C LYS A 53 16.55 -6.87 -3.57
N SER A 54 17.13 -7.73 -2.73
CA SER A 54 17.43 -9.12 -3.09
C SER A 54 16.16 -9.96 -3.24
N SER A 55 15.18 -9.78 -2.34
CA SER A 55 13.95 -10.58 -2.34
C SER A 55 12.72 -9.72 -1.98
N THR A 56 12.38 -8.80 -2.87
CA THR A 56 11.29 -7.82 -2.68
C THR A 56 9.97 -8.45 -2.24
N MET A 57 9.57 -9.56 -2.88
CA MET A 57 8.26 -10.17 -2.59
C MET A 57 8.27 -10.92 -1.25
N GLU A 58 9.35 -11.59 -0.88
CA GLU A 58 9.47 -12.22 0.44
C GLU A 58 9.54 -11.16 1.54
N PHE A 59 10.28 -10.07 1.31
CA PHE A 59 10.33 -8.93 2.21
C PHE A 59 8.92 -8.36 2.45
N LEU A 60 8.14 -8.15 1.39
CA LEU A 60 6.77 -7.64 1.47
C LEU A 60 5.76 -8.68 1.96
N GLY A 61 6.13 -9.95 2.04
CA GLY A 61 5.38 -10.97 2.79
C GLY A 61 5.63 -10.90 4.30
N LYS A 62 6.78 -10.39 4.72
CA LYS A 62 7.19 -10.25 6.13
C LYS A 62 6.81 -8.89 6.72
N TYR A 63 6.97 -7.82 5.93
CA TYR A 63 6.86 -6.44 6.39
C TYR A 63 5.78 -5.67 5.64
N VAL A 64 4.93 -4.96 6.38
CA VAL A 64 4.06 -3.91 5.86
C VAL A 64 4.90 -2.67 5.60
N LEU A 65 4.87 -2.20 4.35
CA LEU A 65 5.67 -1.06 3.92
C LEU A 65 4.82 0.21 3.93
N ILE A 66 5.24 1.22 4.68
CA ILE A 66 4.61 2.55 4.71
C ILE A 66 5.57 3.63 4.29
N VAL A 67 5.04 4.75 3.79
CA VAL A 67 5.84 5.94 3.48
C VAL A 67 5.64 6.99 4.56
N ALA A 68 6.73 7.61 5.00
CA ALA A 68 6.72 8.58 6.07
C ALA A 68 5.96 9.86 5.70
N ALA A 69 5.31 10.50 6.67
CA ALA A 69 4.48 11.68 6.45
C ALA A 69 5.23 12.90 5.90
N ASP A 70 6.53 13.03 6.17
CA ASP A 70 7.40 14.05 5.60
C ASP A 70 7.61 13.83 4.09
N ALA A 71 7.72 12.57 3.65
CA ALA A 71 7.69 12.21 2.24
C ALA A 71 6.31 12.45 1.60
N GLU A 72 5.22 12.33 2.37
CA GLU A 72 3.86 12.68 1.91
C GLU A 72 3.65 14.20 1.77
N ALA A 73 4.35 15.01 2.56
CA ALA A 73 4.23 16.46 2.59
C ALA A 73 4.91 17.17 1.42
N ASP A 74 5.52 16.42 0.49
CA ASP A 74 6.16 17.00 -0.69
C ASP A 74 5.14 17.79 -1.51
N LYS A 75 5.20 19.11 -1.35
CA LYS A 75 4.48 20.09 -2.16
C LYS A 75 5.10 20.03 -3.55
N VAL A 76 4.66 19.07 -4.37
CA VAL A 76 5.13 18.91 -5.75
C VAL A 76 4.93 20.24 -6.48
N SER A 77 6.02 20.98 -6.61
CA SER A 77 6.08 22.33 -7.15
C SER A 77 6.31 22.24 -8.65
N GLY A 78 5.37 21.67 -9.41
CA GLY A 78 5.41 21.67 -10.89
C GLY A 78 6.62 21.00 -11.57
N VAL A 79 7.61 20.50 -10.83
CA VAL A 79 8.75 19.77 -11.36
C VAL A 79 8.29 18.35 -11.69
N SER A 80 8.62 17.89 -12.90
CA SER A 80 8.45 16.49 -13.30
C SER A 80 8.97 15.59 -12.19
N PRO A 81 8.18 14.62 -11.69
CA PRO A 81 8.57 13.91 -10.50
C PRO A 81 9.84 13.11 -10.76
N THR A 82 10.87 13.39 -9.98
CA THR A 82 12.16 12.73 -10.08
C THR A 82 12.17 11.49 -9.18
N ALA A 83 13.01 10.52 -9.55
CA ALA A 83 13.34 9.43 -8.66
C ALA A 83 13.96 9.97 -7.36
N LYS A 84 13.59 9.37 -6.24
CA LYS A 84 14.09 9.72 -4.90
C LYS A 84 14.81 8.54 -4.28
N HIS A 85 15.63 8.83 -3.29
CA HIS A 85 16.32 7.82 -2.50
C HIS A 85 15.69 7.71 -1.12
N PHE A 86 15.31 6.49 -0.76
CA PHE A 86 14.65 6.17 0.49
C PHE A 86 15.54 5.28 1.35
N LYS A 87 15.40 5.44 2.66
CA LYS A 87 15.92 4.51 3.67
C LYS A 87 14.78 3.73 4.28
N LEU A 88 15.04 2.47 4.61
CA LEU A 88 14.09 1.61 5.29
C LEU A 88 14.38 1.61 6.79
N LYS A 89 13.37 1.94 7.58
CA LYS A 89 13.47 1.96 9.03
C LYS A 89 12.37 1.13 9.66
N LEU A 90 12.76 0.18 10.51
CA LEU A 90 11.82 -0.57 11.31
C LEU A 90 11.18 0.36 12.36
N ARG A 91 9.85 0.44 12.39
CA ARG A 91 9.14 1.34 13.32
C ARG A 91 9.20 0.87 14.77
N GLN A 92 9.30 -0.43 14.99
CA GLN A 92 9.31 -1.04 16.32
C GLN A 92 10.20 -2.28 16.29
N GLU A 93 11.04 -2.46 17.30
CA GLU A 93 11.84 -3.68 17.45
C GLU A 93 10.92 -4.91 17.56
N GLY A 94 11.18 -5.93 16.74
CA GLY A 94 10.31 -7.10 16.61
C GLY A 94 8.96 -6.84 15.92
N GLY A 95 8.72 -5.61 15.43
CA GLY A 95 7.55 -5.27 14.61
C GLY A 95 7.69 -5.70 13.16
N ASN A 96 6.58 -5.65 12.42
CA ASN A 96 6.50 -5.96 11.00
C ASN A 96 6.22 -4.73 10.13
N VAL A 97 6.39 -3.51 10.64
CA VAL A 97 6.19 -2.27 9.87
C VAL A 97 7.52 -1.62 9.56
N VAL A 98 7.77 -1.44 8.27
CA VAL A 98 8.93 -0.74 7.75
C VAL A 98 8.46 0.57 7.14
N GLN A 99 9.09 1.66 7.55
CA GLN A 99 8.84 2.99 7.03
C GLN A 99 9.91 3.38 6.02
N LEU A 100 9.49 3.92 4.87
CA LEU A 100 10.34 4.63 3.92
C LEU A 100 10.50 6.06 4.39
N GLU A 101 11.73 6.44 4.71
CA GLU A 101 12.10 7.81 5.02
C GLU A 101 12.80 8.43 3.81
N THR A 102 12.31 9.58 3.35
CA THR A 102 13.06 10.44 2.44
C THR A 102 14.06 11.24 3.25
N ASN A 103 15.34 11.17 2.90
CA ASN A 103 16.34 12.05 3.48
C ASN A 103 17.10 12.72 2.32
N PRO A 104 17.06 14.06 2.20
CA PRO A 104 17.72 14.78 1.12
C PRO A 104 19.25 14.57 1.11
N MET A 105 19.84 14.12 2.22
CA MET A 105 21.26 13.76 2.31
C MET A 105 21.56 12.33 1.87
N VAL A 106 20.54 11.47 1.72
CA VAL A 106 20.73 10.11 1.22
C VAL A 106 20.97 10.18 -0.28
N LYS A 107 22.22 9.88 -0.65
CA LYS A 107 22.62 9.71 -2.05
C LYS A 107 22.24 8.31 -2.53
N ALA A 108 22.15 8.17 -3.85
CA ALA A 108 22.12 6.85 -4.49
C ALA A 108 23.27 5.99 -3.94
N GLY A 109 22.95 4.75 -3.55
CA GLY A 109 23.93 3.85 -2.96
C GLY A 109 23.36 2.46 -2.68
N PRO A 110 24.22 1.50 -2.29
CA PRO A 110 23.79 0.13 -1.97
C PRO A 110 22.72 0.14 -0.87
N ASP A 111 22.86 1.05 0.11
CA ASP A 111 21.97 1.14 1.25
C ASP A 111 20.76 2.06 1.03
N ALA A 112 20.43 2.45 -0.21
CA ALA A 112 19.27 3.30 -0.49
C ALA A 112 18.35 2.66 -1.54
N ILE A 113 17.04 2.80 -1.36
CA ILE A 113 16.05 2.40 -2.37
C ILE A 113 15.79 3.58 -3.30
N THR A 114 16.12 3.43 -4.58
CA THR A 114 15.77 4.44 -5.59
C THR A 114 14.37 4.16 -6.12
N ALA A 115 13.43 5.08 -5.88
CA ALA A 115 12.04 4.90 -6.24
C ALA A 115 11.35 6.18 -6.72
N TYR A 116 10.34 6.00 -7.56
CA TYR A 116 9.34 7.01 -7.85
C TYR A 116 8.32 7.10 -6.70
N TRP A 117 7.79 8.30 -6.46
CA TRP A 117 6.83 8.58 -5.39
C TRP A 117 5.62 9.36 -5.90
N LEU A 118 4.41 8.83 -5.65
CA LEU A 118 3.15 9.48 -5.96
C LEU A 118 2.37 9.82 -4.68
N PRO A 119 2.36 11.10 -4.25
CA PRO A 119 1.66 11.49 -3.04
C PRO A 119 0.13 11.51 -3.25
N TRP A 120 -0.61 11.24 -2.18
CA TRP A 120 -2.05 11.49 -2.13
C TRP A 120 -2.37 12.99 -1.99
N ARG A 121 -3.54 13.41 -2.48
CA ARG A 121 -4.08 14.77 -2.26
C ARG A 121 -5.58 14.76 -2.00
N THR A 122 -6.00 15.46 -0.94
CA THR A 122 -7.41 15.61 -0.57
C THR A 122 -8.28 16.09 -1.75
N LYS A 123 -9.38 15.38 -2.01
CA LYS A 123 -10.37 15.71 -3.07
C LYS A 123 -9.76 15.94 -4.45
N SER A 124 -8.61 15.34 -4.73
CA SER A 124 -7.90 15.54 -5.99
C SER A 124 -7.38 14.20 -6.53
N ALA A 125 -6.76 14.26 -7.70
CA ALA A 125 -6.01 13.18 -8.27
C ALA A 125 -4.58 13.66 -8.57
N THR A 126 -3.61 12.79 -8.35
CA THR A 126 -2.21 13.04 -8.73
C THR A 126 -1.81 12.04 -9.80
N THR A 127 -0.97 12.48 -10.73
CA THR A 127 -0.42 11.65 -11.80
C THR A 127 1.09 11.66 -11.76
N LEU A 128 1.68 10.55 -12.22
CA LEU A 128 3.12 10.39 -12.32
C LEU A 128 3.45 9.53 -13.54
N LYS A 129 4.29 10.03 -14.44
CA LYS A 129 4.91 9.22 -15.48
C LYS A 129 6.14 8.54 -14.91
N LEU A 130 6.14 7.22 -14.88
CA LEU A 130 7.31 6.42 -14.52
C LEU A 130 8.26 6.34 -15.73
N GLY A 131 9.53 6.13 -15.45
CA GLY A 131 10.56 6.10 -16.47
C GLY A 131 11.76 5.23 -16.12
N GLY A 132 12.91 5.71 -16.58
CA GLY A 132 14.20 5.03 -16.57
C GLY A 132 14.89 4.97 -15.21
N ASP A 133 14.59 5.92 -14.33
CA ASP A 133 15.54 6.42 -13.33
C ASP A 133 15.44 5.71 -11.98
N ALA A 134 14.46 4.82 -11.83
CA ALA A 134 14.22 4.06 -10.61
C ALA A 134 13.77 2.63 -10.93
N GLU A 135 13.99 1.75 -9.95
CA GLU A 135 13.57 0.34 -10.00
C GLU A 135 12.25 0.11 -9.25
N PHE A 136 11.87 1.06 -8.39
CA PHE A 136 10.70 0.93 -7.53
C PHE A 136 9.76 2.12 -7.68
N PHE A 137 8.50 1.91 -7.30
CA PHE A 137 7.46 2.93 -7.23
C PHE A 137 6.67 2.73 -5.95
N PHE A 138 6.35 3.83 -5.27
CA PHE A 138 5.48 3.84 -4.09
C PHE A 138 4.43 4.94 -4.22
N THR A 139 3.29 4.73 -3.57
CA THR A 139 2.23 5.75 -3.40
C THR A 139 1.77 5.75 -1.94
N SER A 140 1.12 6.84 -1.52
CA SER A 140 0.48 6.93 -0.20
C SER A 140 -0.54 5.80 0.00
N GLU A 141 -0.90 5.56 1.26
CA GLU A 141 -1.93 4.60 1.65
C GLU A 141 -3.23 4.80 0.84
N MET A 142 -3.74 3.70 0.28
CA MET A 142 -4.87 3.69 -0.64
C MET A 142 -6.20 3.44 0.06
N THR A 143 -6.47 4.12 1.16
CA THR A 143 -7.71 3.92 1.93
C THR A 143 -8.88 4.64 1.27
N ASN A 144 -9.80 3.85 0.69
CA ASN A 144 -10.92 4.31 -0.14
C ASN A 144 -10.51 5.05 -1.44
N CYS A 145 -9.21 5.11 -1.75
CA CYS A 145 -8.69 5.74 -2.96
C CYS A 145 -8.79 4.82 -4.19
N ARG A 146 -8.44 5.33 -5.38
CA ARG A 146 -8.32 4.54 -6.62
C ARG A 146 -6.91 4.71 -7.19
N PHE A 147 -6.30 3.58 -7.56
CA PHE A 147 -5.05 3.54 -8.31
C PHE A 147 -5.35 3.16 -9.75
N SER A 148 -4.86 3.95 -10.71
CA SER A 148 -5.09 3.70 -12.13
C SER A 148 -3.79 3.79 -12.92
N ILE A 149 -3.66 2.95 -13.93
CA ILE A 149 -2.64 3.07 -14.98
C ILE A 149 -3.32 3.69 -16.20
N LEU A 150 -2.89 4.88 -16.60
CA LEU A 150 -3.58 5.76 -17.54
C LEU A 150 -3.15 5.56 -19.01
N ASN A 151 -2.11 4.79 -19.29
CA ASN A 151 -1.65 4.46 -20.65
C ASN A 151 -1.30 2.97 -20.80
N SER A 152 -0.85 2.57 -21.99
CA SER A 152 -0.42 1.21 -22.33
C SER A 152 1.09 0.99 -22.34
N ASP A 153 1.89 2.02 -22.07
CA ASP A 153 3.34 1.91 -22.11
C ASP A 153 3.83 1.21 -20.84
N ASP A 154 4.33 0.00 -20.99
CA ASP A 154 4.82 -0.83 -19.90
C ASP A 154 6.21 -0.42 -19.39
N GLU A 155 6.99 0.25 -20.23
CA GLU A 155 8.30 0.77 -19.88
C GLU A 155 8.23 2.15 -19.23
N ALA A 156 7.22 2.94 -19.59
CA ALA A 156 6.99 4.29 -19.09
C ALA A 156 5.49 4.57 -18.78
N PRO A 157 4.89 3.79 -17.86
CA PRO A 157 3.48 3.93 -17.55
C PRO A 157 3.21 5.26 -16.85
N VAL A 158 2.03 5.82 -17.10
CA VAL A 158 1.50 6.94 -16.32
C VAL A 158 0.53 6.38 -15.30
N VAL A 159 0.82 6.60 -14.03
CA VAL A 159 0.00 6.12 -12.91
C VAL A 159 -0.71 7.27 -12.22
N ALA A 160 -1.84 6.97 -11.59
CA ALA A 160 -2.64 7.97 -10.87
C ALA A 160 -3.10 7.47 -9.51
N HIS A 161 -3.13 8.40 -8.54
CA HIS A 161 -3.73 8.23 -7.23
C HIS A 161 -4.90 9.20 -7.11
N ILE A 162 -6.12 8.66 -7.10
CA ILE A 162 -7.36 9.42 -7.03
C ILE A 162 -7.94 9.28 -5.62
N ALA A 163 -8.18 10.40 -4.94
CA ALA A 163 -8.65 10.41 -3.57
C ALA A 163 -10.04 9.81 -3.40
N GLY A 164 -10.21 9.00 -2.35
CA GLY A 164 -11.50 8.43 -1.95
C GLY A 164 -12.52 9.42 -1.40
N THR A 165 -12.08 10.64 -1.08
CA THR A 165 -12.94 11.72 -0.58
C THR A 165 -13.81 12.35 -1.66
N ALA A 166 -13.55 12.05 -2.94
CA ALA A 166 -14.42 12.43 -4.05
C ALA A 166 -15.51 11.35 -4.25
N SER A 167 -16.70 11.78 -4.66
CA SER A 167 -17.78 10.88 -5.04
C SER A 167 -17.37 9.96 -6.20
N ARG A 168 -18.12 8.89 -6.44
CA ARG A 168 -17.82 7.97 -7.54
C ARG A 168 -17.77 8.68 -8.90
N ASP A 169 -18.74 9.55 -9.16
CA ASP A 169 -18.85 10.25 -10.46
C ASP A 169 -17.74 11.28 -10.64
N GLU A 170 -17.37 12.00 -9.57
CA GLU A 170 -16.22 12.91 -9.57
C GLU A 170 -14.91 12.16 -9.83
N ARG A 171 -14.70 10.99 -9.19
CA ARG A 171 -13.51 10.16 -9.43
C ARG A 171 -13.44 9.69 -10.88
N ASP A 172 -14.57 9.27 -11.45
CA ASP A 172 -14.66 8.85 -12.85
C ASP A 172 -14.42 10.04 -13.81
N ALA A 173 -14.84 11.25 -13.44
CA ALA A 173 -14.56 12.46 -14.21
C ALA A 173 -13.07 12.84 -14.17
N LEU A 174 -12.47 12.89 -12.97
CA LEU A 174 -11.03 13.15 -12.79
C LEU A 174 -10.17 12.17 -13.59
N GLU A 175 -10.50 10.88 -13.55
CA GLU A 175 -9.77 9.87 -14.32
C GLU A 175 -9.84 10.11 -15.83
N ARG A 176 -11.02 10.45 -16.36
CA ARG A 176 -11.18 10.78 -17.79
C ARG A 176 -10.40 12.02 -18.19
N GLU A 177 -10.38 13.05 -17.35
CA GLU A 177 -9.61 14.28 -17.61
C GLU A 177 -8.11 13.99 -17.66
N MET A 178 -7.58 13.20 -16.72
CA MET A 178 -6.18 12.81 -16.71
C MET A 178 -5.79 11.96 -17.93
N ILE A 179 -6.68 11.07 -18.41
CA ILE A 179 -6.43 10.30 -19.64
C ILE A 179 -6.29 11.24 -20.84
N LYS A 180 -7.22 12.20 -21.01
CA LYS A 180 -7.13 13.21 -22.06
C LYS A 180 -5.85 14.03 -21.95
N GLU A 181 -5.43 14.37 -20.73
CA GLU A 181 -4.17 15.08 -20.50
C GLU A 181 -2.95 14.24 -20.94
N VAL A 182 -2.89 12.96 -20.57
CA VAL A 182 -1.84 12.00 -20.96
C VAL A 182 -1.76 11.87 -22.48
N GLU A 183 -2.90 11.77 -23.15
CA GLU A 183 -3.00 11.74 -24.62
C GLU A 183 -2.50 13.05 -25.24
N SER A 184 -2.95 14.20 -24.72
CA SER A 184 -2.53 15.53 -25.21
C SER A 184 -1.03 15.77 -25.07
N LYS A 185 -0.39 15.15 -24.06
CA LYS A 185 1.06 15.21 -23.82
C LYS A 185 1.86 14.22 -24.68
N GLY A 186 1.19 13.40 -25.48
CA GLY A 186 1.84 12.37 -26.31
C GLY A 186 2.52 11.28 -25.47
N TRP A 187 2.03 11.03 -24.25
CA TRP A 187 2.62 10.03 -23.34
C TRP A 187 2.15 8.59 -23.61
N THR A 188 1.51 8.36 -24.75
CA THR A 188 1.13 7.04 -25.24
C THR A 188 2.09 6.62 -26.34
N LYS A 189 2.74 5.44 -26.24
CA LYS A 189 3.41 4.84 -27.40
C LYS A 189 2.39 4.71 -28.53
N ALA A 190 2.74 5.19 -29.72
CA ALA A 190 1.88 5.23 -30.90
C ALA A 190 1.50 3.83 -31.38
N LYS A 191 0.50 3.26 -30.71
CA LYS A 191 -0.48 2.26 -31.14
C LYS A 191 -1.69 2.56 -30.26
N SER A 192 -2.26 3.73 -30.49
CA SER A 192 -3.41 4.18 -29.72
C SER A 192 -4.55 3.20 -29.95
N VAL A 193 -5.38 3.08 -28.92
CA VAL A 193 -6.61 2.31 -28.87
C VAL A 193 -7.58 2.63 -30.04
N MET A 194 -7.29 3.65 -30.87
CA MET A 194 -8.05 4.04 -32.05
C MET A 194 -8.00 3.07 -33.25
N GLU A 195 -7.14 2.04 -33.27
CA GLU A 195 -7.30 0.94 -34.25
C GLU A 195 -8.40 -0.07 -33.86
N ALA A 196 -8.90 -0.02 -32.62
CA ALA A 196 -10.11 -0.74 -32.25
C ALA A 196 -11.32 0.05 -32.77
N LYS A 197 -11.83 -0.31 -33.96
CA LYS A 197 -12.99 0.30 -34.64
C LYS A 197 -14.30 0.31 -33.85
N ASP A 198 -14.34 -0.25 -32.64
CA ASP A 198 -15.53 -0.32 -31.79
C ASP A 198 -15.40 0.59 -30.56
N VAL A 199 -15.80 1.85 -30.72
CA VAL A 199 -15.86 2.92 -29.69
C VAL A 199 -16.63 2.52 -28.42
N LYS A 200 -17.41 1.42 -28.44
CA LYS A 200 -18.04 0.85 -27.23
C LYS A 200 -17.08 0.10 -26.30
N THR A 201 -15.91 -0.34 -26.79
CA THR A 201 -14.93 -1.12 -26.01
C THR A 201 -13.81 -0.29 -25.38
N GLU A 202 -13.62 0.96 -25.79
CA GLU A 202 -12.56 1.84 -25.28
C GLU A 202 -12.71 2.11 -23.77
N GLY A 203 -13.95 2.36 -23.33
CA GLY A 203 -14.29 2.47 -21.92
C GLY A 203 -14.12 1.16 -21.13
N GLU A 204 -14.15 0.00 -21.78
CA GLU A 204 -13.95 -1.31 -21.15
C GLU A 204 -12.48 -1.71 -21.07
N ALA A 205 -11.70 -1.47 -22.14
CA ALA A 205 -10.26 -1.71 -22.16
C ALA A 205 -9.52 -0.87 -21.11
N LEU A 206 -9.93 0.38 -20.90
CA LEU A 206 -9.40 1.23 -19.83
C LEU A 206 -9.91 0.81 -18.45
N LYS A 207 -11.15 0.30 -18.33
CA LYS A 207 -11.66 -0.27 -17.06
C LYS A 207 -10.85 -1.50 -16.61
N LEU A 208 -10.33 -2.30 -17.55
CA LEU A 208 -9.51 -3.48 -17.25
C LEU A 208 -8.16 -3.13 -16.58
N ARG A 209 -7.68 -1.89 -16.69
CA ARG A 209 -6.42 -1.42 -16.06
C ARG A 209 -6.62 -0.59 -14.80
N ARG A 210 -7.85 -0.52 -14.31
CA ARG A 210 -8.17 0.16 -13.05
C ARG A 210 -7.96 -0.83 -11.93
N LEU A 211 -7.11 -0.46 -10.96
CA LEU A 211 -7.41 -0.89 -9.60
C LEU A 211 -8.50 0.00 -9.04
N SER A 212 -9.70 -0.39 -9.43
CA SER A 212 -10.85 -0.41 -8.57
C SER A 212 -10.51 -1.09 -7.23
N ILE A 213 -9.86 -0.42 -6.28
CA ILE A 213 -9.81 -0.87 -4.88
C ILE A 213 -11.25 -1.04 -4.33
N SER A 214 -12.26 -0.55 -5.04
CA SER A 214 -13.67 -0.86 -4.87
C SER A 214 -14.34 -1.60 -6.06
N GLY A 215 -13.63 -2.28 -6.96
CA GLY A 215 -14.22 -2.70 -8.26
C GLY A 215 -13.55 -3.77 -9.13
N VAL A 216 -12.54 -4.51 -8.66
CA VAL A 216 -12.13 -5.76 -9.33
C VAL A 216 -13.17 -6.86 -9.05
N PRO A 217 -13.41 -7.83 -9.95
CA PRO A 217 -14.25 -8.98 -9.64
C PRO A 217 -13.78 -9.63 -8.34
N LEU A 218 -14.69 -9.74 -7.37
CA LEU A 218 -14.47 -10.19 -5.99
C LEU A 218 -13.74 -11.55 -5.82
N GLY A 219 -13.46 -12.26 -6.93
CA GLY A 219 -12.80 -13.57 -6.92
C GLY A 219 -11.28 -13.56 -7.08
N LEU A 220 -10.63 -12.43 -7.42
CA LEU A 220 -9.17 -12.36 -7.62
C LEU A 220 -8.40 -11.68 -6.48
N HIS A 221 -9.08 -10.88 -5.66
CA HIS A 221 -8.53 -10.37 -4.40
C HIS A 221 -9.63 -10.02 -3.40
N GLU A 222 -9.38 -10.25 -2.11
CA GLU A 222 -10.37 -10.05 -1.05
C GLU A 222 -10.59 -8.58 -0.68
N TYR A 223 -9.84 -7.66 -1.28
CA TYR A 223 -9.98 -6.25 -0.98
C TYR A 223 -11.27 -5.67 -1.57
N LYS A 224 -12.28 -5.47 -0.71
CA LYS A 224 -13.61 -4.95 -1.08
C LYS A 224 -13.69 -3.41 -1.11
N GLY A 225 -12.59 -2.73 -0.80
CA GLY A 225 -12.63 -1.31 -0.45
C GLY A 225 -13.44 -1.08 0.81
N GLN A 226 -13.39 0.15 1.33
CA GLN A 226 -14.34 0.59 2.34
C GLN A 226 -15.73 0.76 1.69
N ARG A 227 -16.42 -0.35 1.41
CA ARG A 227 -17.81 -0.35 0.92
C ARG A 227 -18.85 -0.46 2.05
N GLY A 228 -18.44 -0.36 3.32
CA GLY A 228 -19.30 -0.55 4.48
C GLY A 228 -18.88 0.25 5.71
N THR A 229 -19.62 0.07 6.80
CA THR A 229 -19.36 0.64 8.13
C THR A 229 -17.90 0.49 8.55
N PHE A 230 -17.37 1.44 9.32
CA PHE A 230 -15.97 1.56 9.75
C PHE A 230 -15.29 0.27 10.27
N THR A 231 -16.05 -0.78 10.59
CA THR A 231 -15.60 -2.07 11.13
C THR A 231 -14.89 -2.96 10.11
N ASP A 232 -15.12 -2.81 8.80
CA ASP A 232 -14.43 -3.55 7.73
C ASP A 232 -13.37 -2.70 7.02
N SER A 233 -12.74 -1.80 7.77
CA SER A 233 -11.68 -0.94 7.26
C SER A 233 -10.45 -1.77 6.91
N GLY A 234 -9.90 -1.59 5.71
CA GLY A 234 -8.63 -2.18 5.31
C GLY A 234 -7.80 -1.16 4.54
N SER A 235 -6.53 -1.04 4.92
CA SER A 235 -5.53 -0.26 4.18
C SER A 235 -4.96 -1.09 3.03
N ALA A 236 -4.67 -0.42 1.92
CA ALA A 236 -3.94 -0.99 0.81
C ALA A 236 -2.69 -0.15 0.53
N PHE A 237 -1.56 -0.81 0.31
CA PHE A 237 -0.30 -0.17 -0.04
C PHE A 237 0.10 -0.65 -1.44
N VAL A 238 0.02 0.24 -2.42
CA VAL A 238 0.39 -0.09 -3.79
C VAL A 238 1.87 0.23 -3.99
N PHE A 239 2.59 -0.72 -4.60
CA PHE A 239 3.96 -0.52 -5.02
C PHE A 239 4.17 -1.03 -6.45
N GLY A 240 5.19 -0.52 -7.11
CA GLY A 240 5.63 -0.98 -8.42
C GLY A 240 7.07 -1.44 -8.37
N LYS A 241 7.39 -2.47 -9.15
CA LYS A 241 8.76 -2.95 -9.37
C LYS A 241 9.01 -2.98 -10.87
N ARG A 242 10.17 -2.46 -11.28
CA ARG A 242 10.63 -2.52 -12.65
C ARG A 242 11.52 -3.74 -12.85
N THR A 243 11.29 -4.50 -13.90
CA THR A 243 12.08 -5.68 -14.28
C THR A 243 12.14 -5.72 -15.80
N ASP A 244 13.34 -5.91 -16.36
CA ASP A 244 13.57 -5.90 -17.81
C ASP A 244 12.96 -4.68 -18.51
N LYS A 245 13.14 -3.50 -17.89
CA LYS A 245 12.61 -2.19 -18.30
C LYS A 245 11.10 -2.02 -18.18
N LYS A 246 10.34 -3.09 -17.92
CA LYS A 246 8.88 -3.07 -17.76
C LYS A 246 8.47 -2.90 -16.30
N TRP A 247 7.34 -2.27 -16.06
CA TRP A 247 6.77 -2.08 -14.73
C TRP A 247 5.71 -3.13 -14.41
N ALA A 248 5.80 -3.71 -13.22
CA ALA A 248 4.73 -4.51 -12.62
C ALA A 248 4.26 -3.85 -11.33
N PHE A 249 2.96 -3.92 -11.05
CA PHE A 249 2.35 -3.32 -9.86
C PHE A 249 1.74 -4.37 -8.95
N TYR A 250 1.76 -4.09 -7.67
CA TYR A 250 1.40 -5.01 -6.60
C TYR A 250 0.72 -4.23 -5.46
N ALA A 251 -0.10 -4.92 -4.65
CA ALA A 251 -0.70 -4.34 -3.45
C ALA A 251 -0.45 -5.25 -2.25
N GLN A 252 -0.12 -4.62 -1.13
CA GLN A 252 -0.24 -5.22 0.20
C GLN A 252 -1.57 -4.80 0.80
N ILE A 253 -2.40 -5.78 1.14
CA ILE A 253 -3.69 -5.57 1.77
C ILE A 253 -3.58 -5.89 3.25
N CYS A 254 -3.87 -4.89 4.09
CA CYS A 254 -3.79 -5.00 5.53
C CYS A 254 -5.18 -4.98 6.17
N ALA A 255 -5.35 -5.73 7.26
CA ALA A 255 -6.54 -5.66 8.11
C ALA A 255 -6.53 -4.34 8.90
N GLY A 256 -7.63 -3.57 8.89
CA GLY A 256 -7.72 -2.32 9.63
C GLY A 256 -7.14 -1.12 8.88
N ASN A 257 -7.50 0.08 9.35
CA ASN A 257 -6.88 1.33 8.91
C ASN A 257 -5.59 1.59 9.70
N MET A 258 -4.56 2.05 9.01
CA MET A 258 -3.33 2.55 9.62
C MET A 258 -3.57 3.97 10.15
N LYS A 259 -4.18 4.06 11.34
CA LYS A 259 -4.33 5.34 12.02
C LYS A 259 -2.95 5.89 12.44
N PRO A 260 -2.75 7.22 12.46
CA PRO A 260 -1.51 7.82 12.95
C PRO A 260 -1.09 7.33 14.35
N GLU A 261 -2.06 7.12 15.24
CA GLU A 261 -1.86 6.54 16.58
C GLU A 261 -1.30 5.10 16.57
N ASN A 262 -1.61 4.30 15.54
CA ASN A 262 -1.05 2.97 15.34
C ASN A 262 0.38 3.03 14.79
N ILE A 263 0.67 4.06 13.98
CA ILE A 263 2.00 4.28 13.41
C ILE A 263 2.98 4.75 14.49
N ALA A 264 2.53 5.56 15.46
CA ALA A 264 3.34 6.14 16.53
C ALA A 264 3.86 5.16 17.63
N GLY A 265 3.68 3.85 17.47
CA GLY A 265 4.29 2.84 18.35
C GLY A 265 3.48 2.47 19.60
N HIS A 266 2.26 3.00 19.76
CA HIS A 266 1.38 2.67 20.89
C HIS A 266 0.09 1.94 20.50
N GLY A 267 -0.28 1.90 19.22
CA GLY A 267 -1.45 1.17 18.73
C GLY A 267 -1.11 -0.24 18.24
N LYS A 268 -2.12 -1.12 18.21
CA LYS A 268 -2.00 -2.45 17.59
C LYS A 268 -1.85 -2.24 16.07
N ILE A 269 -0.61 -2.32 15.60
CA ILE A 269 -0.30 -2.45 14.18
C ILE A 269 -1.04 -3.70 13.64
N PRO A 270 -1.59 -3.65 12.42
CA PRO A 270 -2.11 -4.84 11.74
C PRO A 270 -1.06 -5.96 11.76
N LYS A 271 -1.30 -6.99 12.58
CA LYS A 271 -0.36 -8.10 12.75
C LYS A 271 -0.25 -8.99 11.51
N GLU A 272 -1.20 -8.88 10.60
CA GLU A 272 -1.37 -9.81 9.48
C GLU A 272 -1.51 -9.06 8.16
N ILE A 273 -0.54 -9.32 7.26
CA ILE A 273 -0.69 -9.07 5.83
C ILE A 273 -1.71 -10.11 5.34
N LYS A 274 -2.91 -9.67 4.98
CA LYS A 274 -3.96 -10.59 4.52
C LYS A 274 -3.66 -11.12 3.14
N GLN A 275 -3.13 -10.26 2.27
CA GLN A 275 -2.88 -10.60 0.89
C GLN A 275 -1.74 -9.75 0.32
N LEU A 276 -0.79 -10.43 -0.32
CA LEU A 276 0.13 -9.83 -1.27
C LEU A 276 -0.30 -10.29 -2.66
N GLY A 277 -0.78 -9.36 -3.48
CA GLY A 277 -1.33 -9.67 -4.79
C GLY A 277 -0.60 -8.94 -5.90
N LYS A 278 -0.31 -9.63 -7.00
CA LYS A 278 0.06 -8.98 -8.26
C LYS A 278 -1.19 -8.29 -8.81
N LEU A 279 -1.08 -6.99 -9.02
CA LEU A 279 -2.20 -6.16 -9.47
C LEU A 279 -2.29 -6.13 -10.99
N PHE A 280 -1.13 -5.94 -11.61
CA PHE A 280 -1.05 -5.72 -13.04
C PHE A 280 0.33 -6.11 -13.56
N GLU A 281 0.34 -6.78 -14.70
CA GLU A 281 1.52 -7.04 -15.52
C GLU A 281 1.16 -6.70 -16.96
N PHE A 282 2.04 -5.99 -17.64
CA PHE A 282 1.91 -5.82 -19.07
C PHE A 282 2.37 -7.10 -19.76
N GLY A 283 1.41 -7.82 -20.34
CA GLY A 283 1.67 -9.00 -21.19
C GLY A 283 2.32 -8.65 -22.51
#